data_AF-A0A8T1S1D0-F1
#
_entry.id   AF-A0A8T1S1D0-F1
#
_cell.length_a   1.000
_cell.length_b   1.000
_cell.length_c   1.000
_cell.angle_alpha   90.00
_cell.angle_beta   90.00
_cell.angle_gamma   90.00
#
_symmetry.space_group_name_H-M   'P 1'
#
loop_
_entity.id
_entity.type
_entity.pdbx_description
1 polymer ?
#
loop_
_entity_poly.entity_id
_entity_poly.type
_entity_poly.pdbx_seq_one_letter_code
_entity_poly.pdbx_strand_id
1 'polypeptide(L)'
;MGRRIRVRFSSTEAGIHRSDDSEGTRTWIDTVTDTAMALRGPCPSLLLPLVLLAACLVLASGHSCIEQNFNFIRKHVDFPKTPPPNPNAYCNIMMIYRGLYGKAVNTFIHDPVSKINSICSGKGKPKIGGLYESNELFSITQCIFDPKSLSFSYIGKEKKMKIIVGCWNEIAVYYLEQI
;
A
#
# COMPACT_ATOMS: atom_id res chain seq x y z
N MET A 1 0.13 23.84 -27.12
CA MET A 1 -0.40 24.96 -26.29
C MET A 1 -0.23 24.60 -24.81
N GLY A 2 0.89 24.97 -24.19
CA GLY A 2 1.15 24.73 -22.77
C GLY A 2 1.04 26.03 -21.98
N ARG A 3 0.12 26.11 -21.02
CA ARG A 3 -0.02 27.27 -20.14
C ARG A 3 1.01 27.19 -19.01
N ARG A 4 1.97 28.11 -18.99
CA ARG A 4 2.83 28.37 -17.82
C ARG A 4 2.03 29.15 -16.79
N ILE A 5 1.81 28.55 -15.61
CA ILE A 5 1.25 29.26 -14.46
C ILE A 5 2.39 29.99 -13.78
N ARG A 6 2.30 31.33 -13.74
CA ARG A 6 3.24 32.22 -13.05
C ARG A 6 2.66 32.49 -11.66
N VAL A 7 3.25 31.90 -10.62
CA VAL A 7 2.91 32.20 -9.23
C VAL A 7 3.64 33.48 -8.82
N ARG A 8 2.89 34.50 -8.42
CA ARG A 8 3.39 35.82 -7.98
C ARG A 8 3.44 35.81 -6.45
N PHE A 9 4.62 35.89 -5.86
CA PHE A 9 4.76 36.10 -4.42
C PHE A 9 4.66 37.61 -4.14
N SER A 10 3.75 37.99 -3.23
CA SER A 10 3.58 39.37 -2.76
C SER A 10 4.16 39.46 -1.36
N SER A 11 5.27 40.18 -1.22
CA SER A 11 5.91 40.50 0.05
C SER A 11 5.29 41.81 0.56
N THR A 12 4.56 41.77 1.68
CA THR A 12 4.13 42.98 2.39
C THR A 12 5.11 43.28 3.51
N GLU A 13 5.86 44.36 3.33
CA GLU A 13 6.65 45.05 4.35
C GLU A 13 5.71 45.67 5.39
N ALA A 14 5.98 45.41 6.67
CA ALA A 14 5.35 46.13 7.78
C ALA A 14 6.33 47.19 8.29
N GLY A 15 6.03 48.45 8.00
CA GLY A 15 6.75 49.61 8.51
C GLY A 15 6.49 49.83 10.00
N ILE A 16 7.53 50.15 10.76
CA ILE A 16 7.48 50.46 12.18
C ILE A 16 7.22 51.96 12.34
N HIS A 17 6.11 52.30 13.00
CA HIS A 17 5.74 53.66 13.36
C HIS A 17 6.57 54.11 14.57
N ARG A 18 7.17 55.30 14.45
CA ARG A 18 7.88 56.01 15.52
C ARG A 18 6.87 56.90 16.24
N SER A 19 6.77 56.76 17.55
CA SER A 19 6.11 57.72 18.44
C SER A 19 7.08 58.03 19.57
N ASP A 20 7.59 59.25 19.57
CA ASP A 20 8.26 59.86 20.70
C ASP A 20 7.18 60.41 21.64
N ASP A 21 7.24 60.09 22.93
CA ASP A 21 6.65 60.91 23.98
C ASP A 21 7.51 60.80 25.25
N SER A 22 7.63 61.95 25.88
CA SER A 22 8.56 62.27 26.96
C SER A 22 7.91 62.08 28.34
N GLU A 23 8.77 62.01 29.36
CA GLU A 23 8.59 62.54 30.73
C GLU A 23 8.38 61.55 31.90
N GLY A 24 9.31 61.65 32.87
CA GLY A 24 9.18 61.29 34.31
C GLY A 24 9.06 59.79 34.64
N THR A 25 9.81 59.17 35.54
CA THR A 25 10.30 59.59 36.87
C THR A 25 11.22 58.48 37.42
N ARG A 26 12.00 58.84 38.43
CA ARG A 26 13.15 58.11 38.99
C ARG A 26 12.71 57.17 40.14
N THR A 27 13.04 55.88 40.08
CA THR A 27 13.17 55.00 41.26
C THR A 27 14.29 53.97 41.06
N TRP A 28 14.95 53.64 42.17
CA TRP A 28 16.25 52.96 42.34
C TRP A 28 16.09 51.41 42.41
N ILE A 29 17.16 50.65 42.09
CA ILE A 29 17.49 49.27 42.58
C ILE A 29 16.73 48.14 41.84
N ASP A 30 17.30 47.07 41.27
CA ASP A 30 18.49 46.27 41.59
C ASP A 30 19.05 45.62 40.31
N THR A 31 20.37 45.51 40.22
CA THR A 31 21.09 44.66 39.25
C THR A 31 21.07 43.21 39.71
N VAL A 32 20.19 42.38 39.13
CA VAL A 32 20.33 40.92 39.18
C VAL A 32 20.06 40.36 37.77
N THR A 33 21.16 40.07 37.09
CA THR A 33 21.32 39.08 36.00
C THR A 33 20.08 38.72 35.20
N ASP A 34 19.91 39.42 34.09
CA ASP A 34 19.07 39.01 32.98
C ASP A 34 19.78 37.88 32.22
N THR A 35 19.46 36.61 32.52
CA THR A 35 19.84 35.49 31.65
C THR A 35 18.93 35.50 30.43
N ALA A 36 19.24 36.39 29.49
CA ALA A 36 18.66 36.35 28.15
C ALA A 36 19.07 35.03 27.48
N MET A 37 18.21 34.02 27.54
CA MET A 37 18.31 32.90 26.61
C MET A 37 18.00 33.44 25.22
N ALA A 38 19.05 33.70 24.44
CA ALA A 38 18.91 33.92 23.01
C ALA A 38 18.19 32.69 22.43
N LEU A 39 16.94 32.88 21.99
CA LEU A 39 16.21 31.86 21.25
C LEU A 39 16.99 31.63 19.95
N ARG A 40 17.86 30.62 19.94
CA ARG A 40 18.55 30.19 18.73
C ARG A 40 17.46 29.84 17.74
N GLY A 41 17.35 30.64 16.67
CA GLY A 41 16.38 30.41 15.60
C GLY A 41 16.48 28.95 15.14
N PRO A 42 15.35 28.31 14.75
CA PRO A 42 15.29 26.88 14.52
C PRO A 42 16.44 26.44 13.59
N CYS A 43 17.42 25.73 14.16
CA CYS A 43 18.60 25.29 13.44
C CYS A 43 18.17 24.42 12.25
N PRO A 44 18.44 24.82 10.99
CA PRO A 44 18.08 24.03 9.81
C PRO A 44 18.75 22.64 9.78
N SER A 45 19.77 22.43 10.62
CA SER A 45 20.54 21.19 10.72
C SER A 45 19.72 19.96 11.11
N LEU A 46 18.55 20.13 11.74
CA LEU A 46 17.65 19.02 12.08
C LEU A 46 16.66 18.69 10.95
N LEU A 47 16.48 19.58 9.97
CA LEU A 47 15.53 19.36 8.87
C LEU A 47 16.04 18.29 7.92
N LEU A 48 17.34 18.32 7.57
CA LEU A 48 17.94 17.34 6.67
C LEU A 48 17.86 15.89 7.20
N PRO A 49 18.27 15.57 8.44
CA PRO A 49 18.13 14.21 8.96
C PRO A 49 16.66 13.80 9.12
N LEU A 50 15.75 14.72 9.43
CA LEU A 50 14.32 14.42 9.52
C LEU A 50 13.71 14.10 8.14
N VAL A 51 14.11 14.84 7.10
CA VAL A 51 13.71 14.58 5.71
C VAL A 51 14.27 13.24 5.23
N LEU A 52 15.53 12.93 5.54
CA LEU A 52 16.15 11.63 5.23
C LEU A 52 15.43 10.49 5.95
N LEU A 53 15.11 10.65 7.24
CA LEU A 53 14.37 9.67 8.01
C LEU A 53 12.96 9.44 7.43
N ALA A 54 12.25 10.51 7.11
CA ALA A 54 10.93 10.42 6.48
C ALA A 54 11.00 9.70 5.12
N ALA A 55 12.01 10.01 4.29
CA ALA A 55 12.22 9.32 3.02
C ALA A 55 12.53 7.82 3.22
N CYS A 56 13.37 7.47 4.19
CA CYS A 56 13.67 6.07 4.54
C CYS A 56 12.42 5.31 5.01
N LEU A 57 11.57 5.94 5.83
CA LEU A 57 10.32 5.34 6.30
C LEU A 57 9.32 5.10 5.15
N VAL A 58 9.23 6.04 4.21
CA VAL A 58 8.38 5.88 3.01
C VAL A 58 8.89 4.74 2.13
N LEU A 59 10.20 4.63 1.92
CA LEU A 59 10.79 3.54 1.12
C LEU A 59 10.60 2.17 1.80
N ALA A 60 10.81 2.09 3.11
CA ALA A 60 10.66 0.84 3.86
C ALA A 60 9.20 0.35 3.93
N SER A 61 8.23 1.26 4.04
CA SER A 61 6.81 0.90 4.15
C SER A 61 6.19 0.45 2.82
N GLY A 62 6.64 0.98 1.67
CA GLY A 62 6.14 0.58 0.35
C GLY A 62 6.65 -0.78 -0.15
N HIS A 63 7.87 -1.17 0.25
CA HIS A 63 8.53 -2.38 -0.25
C HIS A 63 7.72 -3.65 0.06
N SER A 64 7.15 -3.74 1.26
CA SER A 64 6.41 -4.92 1.71
C SER A 64 5.07 -5.11 0.99
N CYS A 65 4.39 -4.02 0.59
CA CYS A 65 3.12 -4.11 -0.14
C CYS A 65 3.33 -4.60 -1.57
N ILE A 66 4.35 -4.08 -2.25
CA ILE A 66 4.68 -4.46 -3.63
C ILE A 66 5.08 -5.93 -3.68
N GLU A 67 5.93 -6.37 -2.75
CA GLU A 67 6.35 -7.76 -2.66
C GLU A 67 5.16 -8.70 -2.36
N GLN A 68 4.27 -8.30 -1.46
CA GLN A 68 3.08 -9.10 -1.16
C GLN A 68 2.12 -9.17 -2.36
N ASN A 69 1.90 -8.08 -3.08
CA ASN A 69 1.10 -8.11 -4.31
C ASN A 69 1.74 -8.98 -5.38
N PHE A 70 3.06 -8.90 -5.57
CA PHE A 70 3.78 -9.78 -6.49
C PHE A 70 3.60 -11.26 -6.13
N ASN A 71 3.71 -11.59 -4.83
CA ASN A 71 3.45 -12.94 -4.33
C ASN A 71 2.00 -13.38 -4.55
N PHE A 72 1.03 -12.49 -4.32
CA PHE A 72 -0.38 -12.75 -4.60
C PHE A 72 -0.58 -13.07 -6.09
N ILE A 73 -0.09 -12.23 -7.00
CA ILE A 73 -0.23 -12.42 -8.45
C ILE A 73 0.42 -13.74 -8.88
N ARG A 74 1.67 -13.99 -8.46
CA ARG A 74 2.40 -15.22 -8.78
C ARG A 74 1.63 -16.46 -8.35
N LYS A 75 1.04 -16.44 -7.15
CA LYS A 75 0.38 -17.62 -6.57
C LYS A 75 -1.06 -17.81 -7.04
N HIS A 76 -1.77 -16.73 -7.36
CA HIS A 76 -3.22 -16.75 -7.49
C HIS A 76 -3.77 -16.21 -8.80
N VAL A 77 -2.98 -15.61 -9.69
CA VAL A 77 -3.49 -15.02 -10.94
C VAL A 77 -2.89 -15.73 -12.16
N ASP A 78 -3.75 -16.18 -13.06
CA ASP A 78 -3.38 -16.78 -14.35
C ASP A 78 -4.35 -16.29 -15.43
N PHE A 79 -4.03 -15.15 -16.05
CA PHE A 79 -4.88 -14.52 -17.05
C PHE A 79 -4.06 -13.98 -18.24
N PRO A 80 -4.41 -14.32 -19.50
CA PRO A 80 -5.38 -15.35 -19.88
C PRO A 80 -5.02 -16.73 -19.32
N LYS A 81 -6.02 -17.61 -19.17
CA LYS A 81 -5.79 -18.97 -18.63
C LYS A 81 -4.79 -19.73 -19.50
N THR A 82 -3.76 -20.27 -18.88
CA THR A 82 -2.75 -21.11 -19.53
C THR A 82 -3.38 -22.46 -19.95
N PRO A 83 -3.14 -22.96 -21.18
CA PRO A 83 -3.53 -24.32 -21.57
C PRO A 83 -2.85 -25.41 -20.70
N PRO A 84 -3.37 -26.65 -20.63
CA PRO A 84 -4.53 -27.20 -21.33
C PRO A 84 -5.88 -26.87 -20.67
N PRO A 85 -7.01 -27.08 -21.38
CA PRO A 85 -8.34 -26.86 -20.79
C PRO A 85 -8.68 -27.89 -19.70
N ASN A 86 -8.05 -29.08 -19.69
CA ASN A 86 -8.30 -30.08 -18.64
C ASN A 86 -7.85 -29.54 -17.26
N PRO A 87 -8.76 -29.42 -16.28
CA PRO A 87 -8.44 -28.77 -15.00
C PRO A 87 -7.37 -29.49 -14.17
N ASN A 88 -7.34 -30.83 -14.20
CA ASN A 88 -6.35 -31.61 -13.44
C ASN A 88 -4.95 -31.43 -14.04
N ALA A 89 -4.83 -31.54 -15.36
CA ALA A 89 -3.57 -31.31 -16.06
C ALA A 89 -3.08 -29.86 -15.88
N TYR A 90 -4.00 -28.89 -16.00
CA TYR A 90 -3.74 -27.49 -15.69
C TYR A 90 -3.16 -27.33 -14.27
N CYS A 91 -3.81 -27.90 -13.26
CA CYS A 91 -3.34 -27.80 -11.88
C CYS A 91 -1.97 -28.45 -11.66
N ASN A 92 -1.72 -29.64 -12.21
CA ASN A 92 -0.42 -30.31 -12.10
C ASN A 92 0.71 -29.43 -12.67
N ILE A 93 0.47 -28.78 -13.81
CA ILE A 93 1.46 -27.90 -14.45
C ILE A 93 1.64 -26.61 -13.65
N MET A 94 0.53 -25.93 -13.34
CA MET A 94 0.58 -24.60 -12.74
C MET A 94 1.06 -24.61 -11.30
N MET A 95 0.75 -25.65 -10.52
CA MET A 95 1.28 -25.77 -9.17
C MET A 95 2.80 -25.91 -9.17
N ILE A 96 3.39 -26.60 -10.15
CA ILE A 96 4.86 -26.69 -10.30
C ILE A 96 5.42 -25.37 -10.82
N TYR A 97 4.87 -24.84 -11.92
CA TYR A 97 5.36 -23.63 -12.59
C TYR A 97 5.34 -22.40 -11.67
N ARG A 98 4.37 -22.35 -10.75
CA ARG A 98 4.25 -21.27 -9.77
C ARG A 98 4.96 -21.57 -8.45
N GLY A 99 5.68 -22.69 -8.32
CA GLY A 99 6.43 -23.06 -7.11
C GLY A 99 5.52 -23.28 -5.90
N LEU A 100 4.40 -23.96 -6.10
CA LEU A 100 3.36 -24.27 -5.11
C LEU A 100 3.15 -25.77 -4.91
N TYR A 101 4.04 -26.61 -5.44
CA TYR A 101 3.98 -28.05 -5.32
C TYR A 101 3.92 -28.51 -3.86
N GLY A 102 3.06 -29.48 -3.56
CA GLY A 102 2.76 -29.94 -2.20
C GLY A 102 1.77 -29.07 -1.41
N LYS A 103 1.40 -27.87 -1.89
CA LYS A 103 0.37 -27.05 -1.21
C LYS A 103 -0.99 -27.74 -1.29
N ALA A 104 -1.70 -27.85 -0.17
CA ALA A 104 -2.96 -28.60 -0.08
C ALA A 104 -4.08 -28.05 -0.98
N VAL A 105 -4.25 -26.73 -1.01
CA VAL A 105 -5.23 -26.04 -1.86
C VAL A 105 -4.61 -24.76 -2.41
N ASN A 106 -4.86 -24.46 -3.68
CA ASN A 106 -4.56 -23.18 -4.28
C ASN A 106 -5.61 -22.78 -5.31
N THR A 107 -6.07 -21.54 -5.28
CA THR A 107 -6.92 -21.00 -6.34
C THR A 107 -6.15 -20.16 -7.34
N PHE A 108 -6.35 -20.40 -8.64
CA PHE A 108 -5.97 -19.52 -9.73
C PHE A 108 -7.18 -18.75 -10.27
N ILE A 109 -7.04 -17.43 -10.40
CA ILE A 109 -8.04 -16.50 -10.90
C ILE A 109 -7.72 -16.19 -12.36
N HIS A 110 -8.73 -16.31 -13.22
CA HIS A 110 -8.65 -16.11 -14.66
C HIS A 110 -9.31 -14.78 -15.07
N ASP A 111 -8.89 -13.70 -14.42
CA ASP A 111 -9.31 -12.33 -14.71
C ASP A 111 -8.10 -11.38 -14.60
N PRO A 112 -8.14 -10.19 -15.25
CA PRO A 112 -7.06 -9.21 -15.17
C PRO A 112 -6.76 -8.74 -13.74
N VAL A 113 -5.49 -8.50 -13.42
CA VAL A 113 -5.05 -7.96 -12.12
C VAL A 113 -5.75 -6.64 -11.79
N SER A 114 -5.98 -5.76 -12.77
CA SER A 114 -6.71 -4.50 -12.57
C SER A 114 -8.13 -4.72 -12.05
N LYS A 115 -8.84 -5.74 -12.56
CA LYS A 115 -10.17 -6.12 -12.10
C LYS A 115 -10.12 -6.67 -10.67
N ILE A 116 -9.11 -7.47 -10.35
CA ILE A 116 -8.92 -7.99 -8.99
C ILE A 116 -8.62 -6.85 -8.00
N ASN A 117 -7.70 -5.95 -8.33
CA ASN A 117 -7.38 -4.79 -7.48
C ASN A 117 -8.59 -3.86 -7.30
N SER A 118 -9.49 -3.78 -8.28
CA SER A 118 -10.71 -2.96 -8.15
C SER A 118 -11.60 -3.38 -6.97
N ILE A 119 -11.49 -4.63 -6.50
CA ILE A 119 -12.16 -5.11 -5.28
C ILE A 119 -11.75 -4.25 -4.08
N CYS A 120 -10.48 -3.87 -4.01
CA CYS A 120 -9.88 -3.06 -2.95
C CYS A 120 -10.15 -1.55 -3.10
N SER A 121 -10.60 -1.09 -4.27
CA SER A 121 -10.86 0.33 -4.57
C SER A 121 -12.36 0.61 -4.80
N GLY A 122 -13.24 -0.14 -4.12
CA GLY A 122 -14.69 0.12 -4.11
C GLY A 122 -15.57 -0.84 -4.92
N LYS A 123 -15.00 -1.87 -5.58
CA LYS A 123 -15.78 -2.95 -6.22
C LYS A 123 -15.93 -4.21 -5.35
N GLY A 124 -15.50 -4.13 -4.09
CA GLY A 124 -15.69 -5.17 -3.07
C GLY A 124 -16.60 -4.72 -1.92
N LYS A 125 -17.13 -5.69 -1.19
CA LYS A 125 -17.81 -5.50 0.09
C LYS A 125 -16.84 -5.78 1.23
N PRO A 126 -16.65 -4.86 2.18
CA PRO A 126 -15.75 -5.08 3.31
C PRO A 126 -16.23 -6.25 4.16
N LYS A 127 -15.27 -7.01 4.68
CA LYS A 127 -15.41 -8.11 5.64
C LYS A 127 -14.47 -7.84 6.82
N ILE A 128 -14.53 -8.71 7.82
CA ILE A 128 -13.70 -8.61 9.03
C ILE A 128 -12.21 -8.75 8.65
N GLY A 129 -11.34 -8.00 9.31
CA GLY A 129 -9.89 -8.18 9.22
C GLY A 129 -9.24 -7.66 7.94
N GLY A 130 -9.80 -6.62 7.31
CA GLY A 130 -9.23 -6.02 6.07
C GLY A 130 -9.45 -6.88 4.82
N LEU A 131 -10.36 -7.86 4.91
CA LEU A 131 -10.79 -8.69 3.79
C LEU A 131 -11.93 -8.02 3.02
N TYR A 132 -12.01 -8.28 1.72
CA TYR A 132 -13.04 -7.77 0.84
C TYR A 132 -13.57 -8.91 -0.03
N GLU A 133 -14.88 -9.08 -0.07
CA GLU A 133 -15.57 -10.00 -0.98
C GLU A 133 -15.89 -9.27 -2.28
N SER A 134 -15.62 -9.88 -3.43
CA SER A 134 -15.97 -9.28 -4.72
C SER A 134 -17.49 -9.14 -4.89
N ASN A 135 -17.91 -8.03 -5.51
CA ASN A 135 -19.31 -7.88 -5.93
C ASN A 135 -19.67 -8.81 -7.10
N GLU A 136 -18.72 -9.00 -8.01
CA GLU A 136 -18.86 -9.82 -9.22
C GLU A 136 -18.30 -11.24 -9.02
N LEU A 137 -18.71 -12.14 -9.92
CA LEU A 137 -18.14 -13.49 -10.02
C LEU A 137 -16.86 -13.47 -10.84
N PHE A 138 -15.88 -14.25 -10.40
CA PHE A 138 -14.61 -14.46 -11.07
C PHE A 138 -14.53 -15.89 -11.59
N SER A 139 -13.91 -16.06 -12.77
CA SER A 139 -13.61 -17.39 -13.29
C SER A 139 -12.35 -17.91 -12.60
N ILE A 140 -12.43 -19.08 -11.97
CA ILE A 140 -11.31 -19.63 -11.20
C ILE A 140 -11.08 -21.11 -11.49
N THR A 141 -9.88 -21.58 -11.21
CA THR A 141 -9.56 -23.00 -11.05
C THR A 141 -8.99 -23.24 -9.66
N GLN A 142 -9.66 -24.08 -8.86
CA GLN A 142 -9.14 -24.56 -7.58
C GLN A 142 -8.34 -25.83 -7.79
N CYS A 143 -7.10 -25.83 -7.34
CA CYS A 143 -6.21 -26.98 -7.36
C CYS A 143 -6.12 -27.57 -5.95
N ILE A 144 -6.62 -28.79 -5.80
CA ILE A 144 -6.69 -29.50 -4.52
C ILE A 144 -5.73 -30.68 -4.62
N PHE A 145 -4.78 -30.75 -3.69
CA PHE A 145 -3.84 -31.86 -3.61
C PHE A 145 -4.60 -33.17 -3.41
N ASP A 146 -4.27 -34.19 -4.19
CA ASP A 146 -4.82 -35.53 -4.02
C ASP A 146 -3.88 -36.38 -3.15
N PRO A 147 -4.16 -36.54 -1.84
CA PRO A 147 -3.30 -37.31 -0.96
C PRO A 147 -3.28 -38.81 -1.30
N LYS A 148 -4.22 -39.30 -2.11
CA LYS A 148 -4.26 -40.71 -2.54
C LYS A 148 -3.40 -40.96 -3.77
N SER A 149 -2.93 -39.89 -4.43
CA SER A 149 -2.11 -40.00 -5.61
C SER A 149 -0.66 -40.32 -5.25
N LEU A 150 -0.16 -41.45 -5.77
CA LEU A 150 1.25 -41.82 -5.67
C LEU A 150 2.17 -40.87 -6.45
N SER A 151 1.62 -40.08 -7.36
CA SER A 151 2.35 -39.11 -8.19
C SER A 151 2.17 -37.66 -7.74
N PHE A 152 1.67 -37.43 -6.51
CA PHE A 152 1.47 -36.08 -5.95
C PHE A 152 0.65 -35.15 -6.86
N SER A 153 -0.40 -35.71 -7.48
CA SER A 153 -1.24 -34.98 -8.42
C SER A 153 -2.27 -34.08 -7.75
N TYR A 154 -2.84 -33.19 -8.55
CA TYR A 154 -3.87 -32.24 -8.16
C TYR A 154 -5.18 -32.52 -8.90
N ILE A 155 -6.28 -32.37 -8.16
CA ILE A 155 -7.64 -32.30 -8.71
C ILE A 155 -7.94 -30.83 -8.97
N GLY A 156 -8.21 -30.50 -10.24
CA GLY A 156 -8.65 -29.19 -10.66
C GLY A 156 -10.18 -29.08 -10.67
N LYS A 157 -10.71 -28.01 -10.07
CA LYS A 157 -12.14 -27.69 -10.10
C LYS A 157 -12.32 -26.29 -10.66
N GLU A 158 -12.92 -26.19 -11.84
CA GLU A 158 -13.33 -24.91 -12.40
C GLU A 158 -14.61 -24.43 -11.74
N LYS A 159 -14.64 -23.15 -11.36
CA LYS A 159 -15.79 -22.52 -10.73
C LYS A 159 -15.94 -21.08 -11.24
N LYS A 160 -17.16 -20.56 -11.17
CA LYS A 160 -17.42 -19.12 -11.17
C LYS A 160 -17.98 -18.73 -9.81
N MET A 161 -17.22 -17.96 -9.05
CA MET A 161 -17.62 -17.58 -7.69
C MET A 161 -17.10 -16.21 -7.30
N LYS A 162 -17.67 -15.65 -6.22
CA LYS A 162 -17.09 -14.48 -5.58
C LYS A 162 -15.79 -14.88 -4.89
N ILE A 163 -14.81 -13.99 -4.94
CA ILE A 163 -13.52 -14.19 -4.28
C ILE A 163 -13.41 -13.29 -3.07
N ILE A 164 -12.61 -13.70 -2.09
CA ILE A 164 -12.29 -12.90 -0.92
C ILE A 164 -10.79 -12.63 -0.92
N VAL A 165 -10.42 -11.35 -0.92
CA VAL A 165 -9.02 -10.91 -0.95
C VAL A 165 -8.72 -10.01 0.24
N GLY A 166 -7.49 -10.06 0.72
CA GLY A 166 -6.96 -9.05 1.64
C GLY A 166 -6.40 -7.88 0.85
N CYS A 167 -6.74 -6.66 1.30
CA CYS A 167 -6.39 -5.43 0.61
C CYS A 167 -5.41 -4.60 1.43
N TRP A 168 -4.43 -4.00 0.75
CA TRP A 168 -3.54 -3.00 1.32
C TRP A 168 -3.30 -1.90 0.28
N ASN A 169 -3.51 -0.64 0.65
CA ASN A 169 -3.38 0.52 -0.25
C ASN A 169 -4.02 0.28 -1.63
N GLU A 170 -5.29 -0.16 -1.65
CA GLU A 170 -6.08 -0.42 -2.88
C GLU A 170 -5.58 -1.59 -3.76
N ILE A 171 -4.65 -2.39 -3.27
CA ILE A 171 -4.07 -3.52 -4.00
C ILE A 171 -4.36 -4.84 -3.27
N ALA A 172 -4.65 -5.90 -4.02
CA ALA A 172 -4.84 -7.23 -3.45
C ALA A 172 -3.49 -7.86 -3.09
N VAL A 173 -3.34 -8.27 -1.83
CA VAL A 173 -2.08 -8.83 -1.29
C VAL A 173 -2.24 -10.24 -0.72
N TYR A 174 -3.49 -10.68 -0.52
CA TYR A 174 -3.81 -11.97 0.07
C TYR A 174 -5.05 -12.57 -0.57
N TYR A 175 -5.09 -13.90 -0.68
CA TYR A 175 -6.26 -14.65 -1.15
C TYR A 175 -6.78 -15.54 -0.02
N LEU A 176 -8.06 -15.43 0.31
CA LEU A 176 -8.70 -16.35 1.25
C LEU A 176 -9.26 -17.55 0.47
N GLU A 177 -8.69 -18.73 0.72
CA GLU A 177 -9.20 -19.97 0.11
C GLU A 177 -10.61 -20.29 0.61
N GLN A 178 -11.49 -20.64 -0.33
CA GLN A 178 -12.89 -20.96 -0.08
C GLN A 178 -13.12 -22.39 -0.58
N ILE A 179 -13.09 -23.36 0.33
CA ILE A 179 -13.14 -24.79 0.02
C ILE A 179 -14.59 -25.27 -0.06
#